data_AF-A0A2V9GLC3-F1
#
_entry.id   AF-A0A2V9GLC3-F1
#
_cell.length_a   1.000
_cell.length_b   1.000
_cell.length_c   1.000
_cell.angle_alpha   90.00
_cell.angle_beta   90.00
_cell.angle_gamma   90.00
#
_symmetry.space_group_name_H-M   'P 1'
#
loop_
_entity.id
_entity.type
_entity.pdbx_description
1 polymer ?
#
loop_
_entity_poly.entity_id
_entity_poly.type
_entity_poly.pdbx_seq_one_letter_code
_entity_poly.pdbx_strand_id
1 'polypeptide(L)'
;MNQHIYLRAYMAGIVVPTVFLLVVATVFTMARYVYNIPVPVERVIVFPMAVVPNAWGLWNVLFMALRSRRQLSIGLHGALLPILLAPLGVVVASLLNFPIPNFAAHAFPIAAPVALLVYYFAWKYLVGSLNRVLEIA
;
A
#
# COMPACT_ATOMS: atom_id res chain seq x y z
N MET A 1 -8.60 -9.60 -27.00
CA MET A 1 -8.00 -10.09 -25.75
C MET A 1 -8.68 -9.43 -24.54
N ASN A 2 -9.98 -9.68 -24.34
CA ASN A 2 -10.82 -8.98 -23.34
C ASN A 2 -11.11 -9.84 -22.08
N GLN A 3 -10.48 -11.00 -21.96
CA GLN A 3 -10.73 -11.90 -20.84
C GLN A 3 -9.99 -11.42 -19.58
N HIS A 4 -10.75 -11.28 -18.49
CA HIS A 4 -10.28 -11.03 -17.13
C HIS A 4 -9.56 -9.69 -16.88
N ILE A 5 -10.06 -8.57 -17.42
CA ILE A 5 -9.55 -7.21 -17.16
C ILE A 5 -9.37 -6.94 -15.65
N TYR A 6 -10.35 -7.33 -14.83
CA TYR A 6 -10.29 -7.13 -13.38
C TYR A 6 -9.22 -7.99 -12.70
N LEU A 7 -9.00 -9.22 -13.15
CA LEU A 7 -7.93 -10.06 -12.59
C LEU A 7 -6.56 -9.47 -12.92
N ARG A 8 -6.37 -8.99 -14.16
CA ARG A 8 -5.13 -8.32 -14.60
C ARG A 8 -4.88 -7.05 -13.78
N ALA A 9 -5.92 -6.25 -13.56
CA ALA A 9 -5.83 -5.07 -12.70
C ALA A 9 -5.46 -5.43 -11.26
N TYR A 10 -6.08 -6.48 -10.71
CA TYR A 10 -5.73 -6.98 -9.38
C TYR A 10 -4.25 -7.38 -9.31
N MET A 11 -3.79 -8.18 -10.28
CA MET A 11 -2.40 -8.63 -10.34
C MET A 11 -1.42 -7.47 -10.44
N ALA A 12 -1.66 -6.45 -11.28
CA ALA A 12 -0.82 -5.27 -11.35
C ALA A 12 -0.79 -4.47 -10.04
N GLY A 13 -1.92 -4.41 -9.32
CA GLY A 13 -2.02 -3.69 -8.05
C GLY A 13 -1.23 -4.33 -6.92
N ILE A 14 -1.20 -5.67 -6.83
CA ILE A 14 -0.52 -6.37 -5.73
C ILE A 14 1.01 -6.35 -5.82
N VAL A 15 1.60 -6.30 -7.03
CA VAL A 15 3.06 -6.46 -7.22
C VAL A 15 3.87 -5.47 -6.39
N VAL A 16 3.52 -4.19 -6.45
CA VAL A 16 4.28 -3.11 -5.81
C VAL A 16 4.33 -3.28 -4.28
N PRO A 17 3.19 -3.45 -3.59
CA PRO A 17 3.16 -3.80 -2.16
C PRO A 17 3.93 -5.07 -1.83
N THR A 18 3.78 -6.14 -2.63
CA THR A 18 4.41 -7.42 -2.32
C THR A 18 5.93 -7.30 -2.36
N VAL A 19 6.50 -6.67 -3.40
CA VAL A 19 7.95 -6.43 -3.49
C VAL A 19 8.43 -5.55 -2.34
N PHE A 20 7.69 -4.48 -2.02
CA PHE A 20 8.03 -3.60 -0.90
C PHE A 20 8.04 -4.36 0.43
N LEU A 21 7.01 -5.18 0.69
CA LEU A 21 6.90 -5.95 1.91
C LEU A 21 7.97 -7.03 2.03
N LEU A 22 8.44 -7.62 0.93
CA LEU A 22 9.59 -8.53 0.94
C LEU A 22 10.87 -7.82 1.40
N VAL A 23 11.10 -6.60 0.93
CA VAL A 23 12.24 -5.77 1.40
C VAL A 23 12.09 -5.46 2.89
N VAL A 24 10.91 -5.03 3.32
CA VAL A 24 10.62 -4.77 4.73
C VAL A 24 10.88 -6.02 5.57
N ALA A 25 10.32 -7.16 5.19
CA ALA A 25 10.53 -8.43 5.90
C ALA A 25 12.02 -8.78 6.00
N THR A 26 12.80 -8.55 4.95
CA THR A 26 14.25 -8.78 4.95
C THR A 26 14.98 -7.87 5.94
N VAL A 27 14.66 -6.57 5.98
CA VAL A 27 15.27 -5.64 6.96
C VAL A 27 14.90 -6.05 8.39
N PHE A 28 13.65 -6.46 8.62
CA PHE A 28 13.19 -6.91 9.93
C PHE A 28 13.87 -8.21 10.37
N THR A 29 14.04 -9.19 9.48
CA THR A 29 14.76 -10.43 9.82
C THR A 29 16.23 -10.15 10.12
N MET A 30 16.88 -9.25 9.38
CA MET A 30 18.24 -8.79 9.71
C MET A 30 18.27 -8.12 11.09
N ALA A 31 17.38 -7.17 11.38
CA ALA A 31 17.32 -6.50 12.68
C ALA A 31 17.13 -7.48 13.85
N ARG A 32 16.31 -8.51 13.65
CA ARG A 32 16.02 -9.52 14.67
C ARG A 32 17.16 -10.51 14.87
N TYR A 33 17.66 -11.11 13.80
CA TYR A 33 18.59 -12.25 13.87
C TYR A 33 20.07 -11.83 13.82
N VAL A 34 20.40 -10.71 13.16
CA VAL A 34 21.78 -10.20 13.08
C VAL A 34 22.05 -9.23 14.23
N TYR A 35 21.13 -8.30 14.48
CA TYR A 35 21.31 -7.23 15.47
C TYR A 35 20.61 -7.48 16.82
N ASN A 36 19.94 -8.63 17.01
CA ASN A 36 19.28 -9.05 18.25
C ASN A 36 18.25 -8.04 18.80
N ILE A 37 17.67 -7.18 17.96
CA ILE A 37 16.67 -6.22 18.40
C ILE A 37 15.36 -6.97 18.73
N PRO A 38 14.77 -6.77 19.93
CA PRO A 38 13.52 -7.42 20.31
C PRO A 38 12.32 -6.73 19.65
N VAL A 39 12.09 -7.05 18.37
CA VAL A 39 10.96 -6.54 17.59
C VAL A 39 9.89 -7.63 17.48
N PRO A 40 8.61 -7.37 17.84
CA PRO A 40 7.52 -8.35 17.72
C PRO A 40 7.08 -8.52 16.25
N VAL A 41 7.79 -9.37 15.53
CA VAL A 41 7.63 -9.63 14.08
C VAL A 41 6.20 -10.04 13.71
N GLU A 42 5.60 -10.95 14.49
CA GLU A 42 4.28 -11.53 14.21
C GLU A 42 3.17 -10.47 14.23
N ARG A 43 3.28 -9.50 15.12
CA ARG A 43 2.24 -8.48 15.33
C ARG A 43 2.37 -7.30 14.37
N VAL A 44 3.60 -6.97 13.97
CA VAL A 44 3.88 -5.76 13.16
C VAL A 44 3.87 -6.05 11.67
N ILE A 45 4.24 -7.26 11.22
CA ILE A 45 4.45 -7.54 9.79
C ILE A 45 3.33 -8.39 9.18
N VAL A 46 2.80 -9.38 9.90
CA VAL A 46 1.80 -10.31 9.35
C VAL A 46 0.53 -9.58 8.92
N PHE A 47 0.07 -8.62 9.72
CA PHE A 47 -1.14 -7.86 9.42
C PHE A 47 -0.99 -6.95 8.19
N PRO A 48 0.06 -6.10 8.06
CA PRO A 48 0.30 -5.34 6.83
C PRO A 48 0.51 -6.23 5.60
N MET A 49 1.18 -7.38 5.75
CA MET A 49 1.42 -8.29 4.62
C MET A 49 0.14 -8.89 4.07
N ALA A 50 -0.85 -9.17 4.92
CA ALA A 50 -2.14 -9.66 4.47
C ALA A 50 -3.03 -8.54 3.91
N VAL A 51 -3.06 -7.36 4.56
CA VAL A 51 -4.05 -6.33 4.23
C VAL A 51 -3.60 -5.42 3.09
N VAL A 52 -2.33 -4.99 3.09
CA VAL A 52 -1.85 -3.94 2.16
C VAL A 52 -1.86 -4.39 0.71
N PRO A 53 -1.33 -5.57 0.32
CA PRO A 53 -1.37 -6.02 -1.06
C PRO A 53 -2.80 -6.16 -1.58
N ASN A 54 -3.68 -6.81 -0.80
CA ASN A 54 -5.07 -7.01 -1.18
C ASN A 54 -5.81 -5.68 -1.35
N ALA A 55 -5.57 -4.70 -0.47
CA ALA A 55 -6.15 -3.36 -0.59
C ALA A 55 -5.72 -2.65 -1.87
N TRP A 56 -4.43 -2.70 -2.21
CA TRP A 56 -3.92 -2.13 -3.47
C TRP A 56 -4.49 -2.84 -4.70
N GLY A 57 -4.50 -4.18 -4.70
CA GLY A 57 -5.07 -4.99 -5.77
C GLY A 57 -6.53 -4.61 -6.02
N LEU A 58 -7.35 -4.60 -4.97
CA LEU A 58 -8.78 -4.25 -5.05
C LEU A 58 -8.99 -2.80 -5.48
N TRP A 59 -8.14 -1.88 -5.02
CA TRP A 59 -8.23 -0.47 -5.40
C TRP A 59 -7.89 -0.23 -6.87
N ASN A 60 -6.97 -1.00 -7.44
CA ASN A 60 -6.68 -0.95 -8.88
C ASN A 60 -7.82 -1.56 -9.72
N VAL A 61 -8.51 -2.58 -9.20
CA VAL A 61 -9.75 -3.11 -9.80
C VAL A 61 -10.85 -2.04 -9.81
N LEU A 62 -11.07 -1.38 -8.67
CA LEU A 62 -12.02 -0.26 -8.57
C LEU A 62 -11.65 0.87 -9.53
N PHE A 63 -10.37 1.21 -9.65
CA PHE A 63 -9.89 2.19 -10.62
C PHE A 63 -10.30 1.82 -12.04
N MET A 64 -10.11 0.56 -12.46
CA MET A 64 -10.53 0.11 -13.79
C MET A 64 -12.04 0.16 -13.99
N ALA A 65 -12.82 -0.23 -12.98
CA ALA A 65 -14.27 -0.13 -13.04
C ALA A 65 -14.76 1.32 -13.17
N LEU A 66 -14.16 2.26 -12.43
CA LEU A 66 -14.50 3.68 -12.49
C LEU A 66 -13.96 4.37 -13.74
N ARG A 67 -12.78 3.97 -14.24
CA ARG A 67 -12.15 4.56 -15.43
C ARG A 67 -12.98 4.36 -16.69
N SER A 68 -13.67 3.22 -16.80
CA SER A 68 -14.62 2.97 -17.90
C SER A 68 -15.68 4.08 -18.05
N ARG A 69 -15.97 4.83 -16.97
CA ARG A 69 -16.94 5.95 -16.98
C ARG A 69 -16.33 7.35 -16.84
N ARG A 70 -15.09 7.50 -16.37
CA ARG A 70 -14.40 8.81 -16.22
C ARG A 70 -12.90 8.66 -16.50
N GLN A 71 -12.31 9.55 -17.30
CA GLN A 71 -10.86 9.62 -17.56
C GLN A 71 -10.08 10.12 -16.31
N LEU A 72 -10.10 9.34 -15.23
CA LEU A 72 -9.41 9.66 -13.98
C LEU A 72 -7.92 9.31 -14.06
N SER A 73 -7.07 10.18 -13.51
CA SER A 73 -5.64 9.90 -13.36
C SER A 73 -5.40 8.84 -12.29
N ILE A 74 -4.68 7.77 -12.64
CA ILE A 74 -4.35 6.67 -11.72
C ILE A 74 -3.59 7.15 -10.48
N GLY A 75 -2.74 8.17 -10.63
CA GLY A 75 -1.97 8.73 -9.51
C GLY A 75 -2.87 9.42 -8.48
N LEU A 76 -3.90 10.15 -8.94
CA LEU A 76 -4.85 10.82 -8.04
C LEU A 76 -5.75 9.81 -7.33
N HIS A 77 -6.23 8.79 -8.07
CA HIS A 77 -7.00 7.70 -7.48
C HIS A 77 -6.17 6.92 -6.47
N GLY A 78 -4.92 6.62 -6.79
CA GLY A 78 -3.97 5.99 -5.88
C GLY A 78 -3.76 6.81 -4.60
N ALA A 79 -3.54 8.11 -4.70
CA ALA A 79 -3.31 8.99 -3.55
C ALA A 79 -4.51 9.11 -2.58
N LEU A 80 -5.71 8.67 -2.98
CA LEU A 80 -6.86 8.55 -2.08
C LEU A 80 -6.79 7.34 -1.15
N LEU A 81 -6.07 6.27 -1.53
CA LEU A 81 -5.99 5.06 -0.71
C LEU A 81 -5.37 5.32 0.69
N PRO A 82 -4.26 6.07 0.85
CA PRO A 82 -3.70 6.37 2.16
C PRO A 82 -4.62 7.25 3.01
N ILE A 83 -5.42 8.11 2.37
CA ILE A 83 -6.40 8.94 3.07
C ILE A 83 -7.50 8.07 3.68
N LEU A 84 -7.84 6.95 3.04
CA LEU A 84 -8.78 5.96 3.59
C LEU A 84 -8.10 5.00 4.59
N LEU A 85 -6.90 4.51 4.28
CA LEU A 85 -6.18 3.54 5.10
C LEU A 85 -5.62 4.14 6.39
N ALA A 86 -5.17 5.39 6.40
CA ALA A 86 -4.60 6.03 7.59
C ALA A 86 -5.61 6.10 8.77
N PRO A 87 -6.83 6.65 8.61
CA PRO A 87 -7.81 6.65 9.70
C PRO A 87 -8.25 5.22 10.07
N LEU A 88 -8.37 4.31 9.09
CA LEU A 88 -8.67 2.91 9.36
C LEU A 88 -7.57 2.24 10.21
N GLY A 89 -6.31 2.54 9.91
CA GLY A 89 -5.15 2.09 10.69
C GLY A 89 -5.15 2.63 12.11
N VAL A 90 -5.51 3.91 12.31
CA VAL A 90 -5.67 4.51 13.64
C VAL A 90 -6.81 3.84 14.42
N VAL A 91 -7.96 3.62 13.80
CA VAL A 91 -9.10 2.94 14.43
C VAL A 91 -8.71 1.51 14.82
N VAL A 92 -8.09 0.75 13.92
CA VAL A 92 -7.63 -0.62 14.21
C VAL A 92 -6.58 -0.65 15.32
N ALA A 93 -5.60 0.25 15.28
CA ALA A 93 -4.60 0.37 16.34
C ALA A 93 -5.26 0.70 17.70
N SER A 94 -6.29 1.55 17.69
CA SER A 94 -7.02 1.94 18.91
C SER A 94 -7.84 0.78 19.46
N LEU A 95 -8.53 0.02 18.60
CA LEU A 95 -9.30 -1.17 18.97
C LEU A 95 -8.41 -2.30 19.50
N LEU A 96 -7.19 -2.41 18.98
CA LEU A 96 -6.20 -3.42 19.39
C LEU A 96 -5.30 -2.95 20.55
N ASN A 97 -5.55 -1.77 21.14
CA ASN A 97 -4.73 -1.16 22.20
C ASN A 97 -3.24 -1.08 21.85
N PHE A 98 -2.91 -0.83 20.58
CA PHE A 98 -1.54 -0.56 20.17
C PHE A 98 -1.16 0.88 20.56
N PRO A 99 -0.14 1.09 21.41
CA PRO A 99 0.29 2.42 21.78
C PRO A 99 0.87 3.12 20.55
N ILE A 100 0.24 4.22 20.13
CA ILE A 100 0.78 5.10 19.09
C ILE A 100 1.89 5.94 19.75
N PRO A 101 3.17 5.82 19.32
CA PRO A 101 4.25 6.56 19.94
C PRO A 101 4.04 8.08 19.79
N ASN A 102 4.25 8.87 20.85
CA ASN A 102 4.12 10.33 20.82
C ASN A 102 5.01 11.00 19.75
N PHE A 103 6.14 10.37 19.39
CA PHE A 103 6.98 10.82 18.28
C PHE A 103 6.24 10.79 16.93
N ALA A 104 5.34 9.82 16.73
CA ALA A 104 4.53 9.74 15.52
C ALA A 104 3.64 10.99 15.36
N ALA A 105 3.12 11.57 16.46
CA ALA A 105 2.32 12.78 16.42
C ALA A 105 3.12 14.03 15.98
N HIS A 106 4.39 14.13 16.38
CA HIS A 106 5.29 15.22 15.96
C HIS A 106 5.84 15.04 14.54
N ALA A 107 6.07 13.79 14.11
CA ALA A 107 6.54 13.49 12.76
C ALA A 107 5.42 13.53 11.72
N PHE A 108 4.16 13.33 12.14
CA PHE A 108 2.99 13.26 11.25
C PHE A 108 2.84 14.43 10.26
N PRO A 109 3.00 15.70 10.66
CA PRO A 109 2.77 16.85 9.76
C PRO A 109 3.71 16.86 8.55
N ILE A 110 4.91 16.29 8.71
CA ILE A 110 5.95 16.24 7.66
C ILE A 110 5.94 14.87 6.97
N ALA A 111 5.82 13.79 7.74
CA ALA A 111 5.83 12.43 7.21
C ALA A 111 4.58 12.14 6.36
N ALA A 112 3.41 12.68 6.71
CA ALA A 112 2.17 12.45 5.97
C ALA A 112 2.21 13.00 4.53
N PRO A 113 2.58 14.28 4.26
CA PRO A 113 2.67 14.77 2.88
C PRO A 113 3.78 14.08 2.08
N VAL A 114 4.91 13.78 2.71
CA VAL A 114 6.00 13.02 2.06
C VAL A 114 5.53 11.61 1.69
N ALA A 115 4.88 10.90 2.61
CA ALA A 115 4.32 9.58 2.35
C ALA A 115 3.27 9.64 1.22
N LEU A 116 2.39 10.64 1.21
CA LEU A 116 1.41 10.85 0.14
C LEU A 116 2.08 11.10 -1.22
N LEU A 117 3.17 11.87 -1.28
CA LEU A 117 3.93 12.11 -2.51
C LEU A 117 4.59 10.81 -3.02
N VAL A 118 5.25 10.07 -2.14
CA VAL A 118 5.82 8.76 -2.47
C VAL A 118 4.74 7.82 -2.98
N TYR A 119 3.59 7.81 -2.33
CA TYR A 119 2.44 7.00 -2.70
C TYR A 119 1.88 7.40 -4.07
N TYR A 120 1.71 8.69 -4.33
CA TYR A 120 1.30 9.21 -5.64
C TYR A 120 2.26 8.75 -6.75
N PHE A 121 3.58 8.83 -6.52
CA PHE A 121 4.56 8.39 -7.50
C PHE A 121 4.56 6.88 -7.70
N ALA A 122 4.39 6.09 -6.64
CA ALA A 122 4.27 4.64 -6.74
C ALA A 122 3.07 4.24 -7.62
N TRP A 123 1.92 4.90 -7.45
CA TRP A 123 0.75 4.66 -8.29
C TRP A 123 0.92 5.16 -9.73
N LYS A 124 1.44 6.38 -9.90
CA LYS A 124 1.62 6.99 -11.21
C LYS A 124 2.62 6.23 -12.08
N TYR A 125 3.78 5.88 -11.53
CA TYR A 125 4.88 5.30 -12.30
C TYR A 125 4.92 3.78 -12.23
N LEU A 126 4.77 3.17 -11.05
CA LEU A 126 4.89 1.70 -10.93
C LEU A 126 3.59 1.02 -11.38
N VAL A 127 2.47 1.30 -10.70
CA VAL A 127 1.18 0.65 -11.03
C VAL A 127 0.71 1.08 -12.43
N GLY A 128 0.87 2.35 -12.79
CA GLY A 128 0.59 2.84 -14.14
C GLY A 128 1.44 2.16 -15.23
N SER A 129 2.71 1.83 -14.95
CA SER A 129 3.52 1.03 -15.87
C SER A 129 3.04 -0.41 -15.97
N LEU A 130 2.75 -1.06 -14.84
CA LEU A 130 2.25 -2.44 -14.82
C LEU A 130 0.91 -2.59 -15.54
N ASN A 131 0.00 -1.62 -15.36
CA ASN A 131 -1.26 -1.59 -16.09
C ASN A 131 -1.06 -1.41 -17.62
N ARG A 132 -0.04 -0.67 -18.06
CA ARG A 132 0.31 -0.55 -19.49
C ARG A 132 0.92 -1.83 -20.05
N VAL A 133 1.79 -2.50 -19.29
CA VAL A 133 2.35 -3.82 -19.65
C VAL A 133 1.24 -4.86 -19.79
N LEU A 134 0.20 -4.76 -18.95
CA LEU A 134 -0.99 -5.58 -19.05
C LEU A 134 -2.04 -5.01 -20.00
N GLU A 135 -1.73 -4.03 -20.85
CA GLU A 135 -2.63 -3.49 -21.89
C GLU A 135 -4.04 -3.09 -21.36
N ILE A 136 -4.12 -2.69 -20.08
CA ILE A 136 -5.36 -2.26 -19.42
C ILE A 136 -5.35 -0.75 -19.13
N ALA A 137 -4.27 -0.04 -19.47
CA ALA A 137 -4.16 1.40 -19.24
C ALA A 137 -3.70 2.26 -20.40
#